data_AF-A0A919B0X3-F1
#
_entry.id   AF-A0A919B0X3-F1
#
_cell.length_a   1.000
_cell.length_b   1.000
_cell.length_c   1.000
_cell.angle_alpha   90.00
_cell.angle_beta   90.00
_cell.angle_gamma   90.00
#
_symmetry.space_group_name_H-M   'P 1'
#
loop_
_entity.id
_entity.type
_entity.pdbx_description
1 polymer ?
#
loop_
_entity_poly.entity_id
_entity_poly.type
_entity_poly.pdbx_seq_one_letter_code
_entity_poly.pdbx_strand_id
1 'polypeptide(L)'
;MPAAHHKLTVPDHKTLRAEATSQVKEELGKIARPDDRFKRACEIVQQADLEIAAHTEERNQAALSLWFYDGVRGLDKVLGILPNAYSEMRRFALHGDKKATINPGGDLNARMTAEERIAAAQKAGVPRLDSDEASDRLPALAATVAVAAARRKAAMPFLQDAALALTEDPYGWSTDRIAKLGNTTPKYVRDVKNKAAKRRGH
;
A
#
# COMPACT_ATOMS: atom_id res chain seq x y z
N MET A 1 -9.42 33.31 3.52
CA MET A 1 -8.99 32.64 4.78
C MET A 1 -7.53 32.25 4.61
N PRO A 2 -6.61 32.64 5.50
CA PRO A 2 -5.24 32.15 5.47
C PRO A 2 -5.25 30.62 5.62
N ALA A 3 -4.37 29.92 4.91
CA ALA A 3 -4.24 28.46 5.02
C ALA A 3 -3.84 28.11 6.46
N ALA A 4 -4.57 27.18 7.09
CA ALA A 4 -4.17 26.66 8.39
C ALA A 4 -2.76 26.04 8.25
N HIS A 5 -1.82 26.51 9.07
CA HIS A 5 -0.47 25.96 9.11
C HIS A 5 -0.48 24.67 9.92
N HIS A 6 -0.77 23.55 9.26
CA HIS A 6 -0.66 22.23 9.89
C HIS A 6 0.80 21.82 10.05
N LYS A 7 1.19 21.39 11.24
CA LYS A 7 2.54 20.88 11.52
C LYS A 7 2.61 19.39 11.16
N LEU A 8 2.68 19.09 9.87
CA LEU A 8 2.85 17.71 9.40
C LEU A 8 4.31 17.26 9.49
N THR A 9 4.55 16.15 10.17
CA THR A 9 5.84 15.45 10.12
C THR A 9 5.87 14.54 8.89
N VAL A 10 7.00 14.52 8.18
CA VAL A 10 7.23 13.56 7.09
C VAL A 10 7.95 12.36 7.70
N PRO A 11 7.33 11.16 7.74
CA PRO A 11 8.02 9.97 8.21
C PRO A 11 9.26 9.67 7.35
N ASP A 12 10.31 9.12 7.94
CA ASP A 12 11.44 8.57 7.19
C ASP A 12 11.05 7.24 6.53
N HIS A 13 10.25 7.35 5.48
CA HIS A 13 9.76 6.22 4.69
C HIS A 13 10.88 5.37 4.12
N LYS A 14 12.06 5.94 3.88
CA LYS A 14 13.20 5.19 3.34
C LYS A 14 13.72 4.23 4.40
N THR A 15 14.01 4.73 5.60
CA THR A 15 14.52 3.94 6.72
C THR A 15 13.48 2.92 7.18
N LEU A 16 12.22 3.34 7.39
CA LEU A 16 11.13 2.44 7.79
C LEU A 16 10.96 1.23 6.85
N ARG A 17 11.00 1.47 5.53
CA ARG A 17 10.90 0.40 4.53
C ARG A 17 12.13 -0.50 4.52
N ALA A 18 13.32 0.09 4.69
CA ALA A 18 14.58 -0.66 4.69
C ALA A 18 14.68 -1.57 5.92
N GLU A 19 14.31 -1.08 7.10
CA GLU A 19 14.27 -1.87 8.34
C GLU A 19 13.27 -3.01 8.23
N ALA A 20 12.02 -2.71 7.84
CA ALA A 20 10.98 -3.72 7.67
C ALA A 20 11.36 -4.79 6.63
N THR A 21 12.01 -4.38 5.52
CA THR A 21 12.53 -5.32 4.53
C THR A 21 13.63 -6.21 5.10
N SER A 22 14.55 -5.64 5.89
CA SER A 22 15.68 -6.36 6.46
C SER A 22 15.22 -7.38 7.49
N GLN A 23 14.28 -7.00 8.37
CA GLN A 23 13.68 -7.90 9.35
C GLN A 23 13.02 -9.13 8.69
N VAL A 24 12.19 -8.91 7.67
CA VAL A 24 11.52 -10.02 6.95
C VAL A 24 12.53 -10.91 6.23
N LYS A 25 13.57 -10.34 5.61
CA LYS A 25 14.61 -11.11 4.92
C LYS A 25 15.43 -11.94 5.90
N GLU A 26 15.80 -11.37 7.04
CA GLU A 26 16.55 -12.06 8.08
C GLU A 26 15.72 -13.21 8.67
N GLU A 27 14.45 -12.94 9.01
CA GLU A 27 13.53 -13.93 9.55
C GLU A 27 13.34 -15.11 8.58
N LEU A 28 12.92 -14.83 7.34
CA LEU A 28 12.65 -15.88 6.35
C LEU A 28 13.92 -16.57 5.84
N GLY A 29 15.06 -15.87 5.86
CA GLY A 29 16.37 -16.40 5.48
C GLY A 29 16.91 -17.44 6.46
N LYS A 30 16.56 -17.35 7.74
CA LYS A 30 16.94 -18.33 8.78
C LYS A 30 16.16 -19.65 8.68
N ILE A 31 15.00 -19.66 8.01
CA ILE A 31 14.16 -20.85 7.90
C ILE A 31 14.68 -21.75 6.78
N ALA A 32 15.30 -22.87 7.13
CA ALA A 32 15.92 -23.78 6.17
C ALA A 32 14.89 -24.56 5.34
N ARG A 33 13.84 -25.08 6.00
CA ARG A 33 12.85 -25.94 5.35
C ARG A 33 11.88 -25.12 4.48
N PRO A 34 11.62 -25.53 3.23
CA PRO A 34 10.77 -24.77 2.31
C PRO A 34 9.30 -24.75 2.73
N ASP A 35 8.78 -25.78 3.40
CA ASP A 35 7.41 -25.80 3.93
C ASP A 35 7.22 -24.79 5.05
N ASP A 36 8.11 -24.79 6.05
CA ASP A 36 8.07 -23.81 7.14
C ASP A 36 8.23 -22.37 6.60
N ARG A 37 9.14 -22.17 5.64
CA ARG A 37 9.37 -20.88 5.01
C ARG A 37 8.14 -20.41 4.22
N PHE A 38 7.49 -21.30 3.48
CA PHE A 38 6.27 -21.00 2.74
C PHE A 38 5.15 -20.57 3.70
N LYS A 39 4.91 -21.36 4.75
CA LYS A 39 3.90 -21.06 5.77
C LYS A 39 4.15 -19.69 6.40
N ARG A 40 5.38 -19.44 6.84
CA ARG A 40 5.72 -18.18 7.50
C ARG A 40 5.62 -16.97 6.57
N ALA A 41 6.04 -17.12 5.30
CA ALA A 41 5.90 -16.06 4.33
C ALA A 41 4.42 -15.75 4.02
N CYS A 42 3.54 -16.75 3.98
CA CYS A 42 2.09 -16.55 3.87
C CYS A 42 1.53 -15.76 5.05
N GLU A 43 1.90 -16.10 6.28
CA GLU A 43 1.47 -15.38 7.50
C GLU A 43 1.88 -13.90 7.43
N ILE A 44 3.12 -13.60 7.05
CA ILE A 44 3.61 -12.22 6.92
C ILE A 44 2.82 -11.45 5.85
N VAL A 45 2.55 -12.07 4.69
CA VAL A 45 1.77 -11.44 3.62
C VAL A 45 0.33 -11.18 4.09
N GLN A 46 -0.31 -12.14 4.74
CA GLN A 46 -1.69 -12.00 5.24
C GLN A 46 -1.79 -10.92 6.33
N GLN A 47 -0.87 -10.90 7.30
CA GLN A 47 -0.81 -9.85 8.33
C GLN A 47 -0.62 -8.47 7.69
N ALA A 48 0.31 -8.35 6.75
CA ALA A 48 0.54 -7.09 6.06
C ALA A 48 -0.67 -6.65 5.22
N ASP A 49 -1.37 -7.58 4.55
CA ASP A 49 -2.60 -7.28 3.81
C ASP A 49 -3.71 -6.79 4.73
N LEU A 50 -3.87 -7.37 5.92
CA LEU A 50 -4.81 -6.91 6.94
C LEU A 50 -4.45 -5.51 7.47
N GLU A 51 -3.18 -5.26 7.79
CA GLU A 51 -2.71 -3.93 8.23
C GLU A 51 -2.93 -2.86 7.15
N ILE A 52 -2.64 -3.18 5.88
CA ILE A 52 -2.90 -2.27 4.76
C ILE A 52 -4.40 -1.99 4.64
N ALA A 53 -5.24 -3.03 4.67
CA ALA A 53 -6.68 -2.87 4.56
C ALA A 53 -7.27 -2.04 5.71
N ALA A 54 -6.80 -2.26 6.94
CA ALA A 54 -7.28 -1.56 8.13
C ALA A 54 -6.97 -0.05 8.12
N HIS A 55 -5.87 0.37 7.50
CA HIS A 55 -5.39 1.76 7.64
C HIS A 55 -5.38 2.57 6.34
N THR A 56 -5.45 1.94 5.16
CA THR A 56 -5.33 2.66 3.88
C THR A 56 -6.48 3.64 3.65
N GLU A 57 -7.70 3.25 3.99
CA GLU A 57 -8.87 4.11 3.78
C GLU A 57 -8.78 5.37 4.66
N GLU A 58 -8.59 5.20 5.96
CA GLU A 58 -8.46 6.29 6.92
C GLU A 58 -7.29 7.23 6.56
N ARG A 59 -6.13 6.67 6.19
CA ARG A 59 -4.97 7.43 5.71
C ARG A 59 -5.33 8.29 4.50
N ASN A 60 -6.03 7.71 3.53
CA ASN A 60 -6.42 8.42 2.32
C ASN A 60 -7.46 9.51 2.63
N GLN A 61 -8.45 9.22 3.47
CA GLN A 61 -9.45 10.20 3.88
C GLN A 61 -8.83 11.39 4.60
N ALA A 62 -7.89 11.18 5.53
CA ALA A 62 -7.14 12.25 6.19
C ALA A 62 -6.37 13.13 5.18
N ALA A 63 -5.62 12.51 4.27
CA ALA A 63 -4.89 13.26 3.25
C ALA A 63 -5.81 14.00 2.26
N LEU A 64 -6.94 13.41 1.89
CA LEU A 64 -7.91 14.04 1.00
C LEU A 64 -8.60 15.21 1.71
N SER A 65 -9.04 15.04 2.96
CA SER A 65 -9.65 16.11 3.75
C SER A 65 -8.74 17.33 3.86
N LEU A 66 -7.48 17.13 4.30
CA LEU A 66 -6.47 18.19 4.42
C LEU A 66 -6.19 18.88 3.07
N TRP A 67 -6.22 18.11 1.96
CA TRP A 67 -6.05 18.70 0.64
C TRP A 67 -7.27 19.52 0.22
N PHE A 68 -8.47 18.93 0.27
CA PHE A 68 -9.69 19.53 -0.27
C PHE A 68 -10.16 20.74 0.53
N TYR A 69 -10.16 20.63 1.86
CA TYR A 69 -10.73 21.66 2.73
C TYR A 69 -9.67 22.67 3.18
N ASP A 70 -8.47 22.21 3.53
CA ASP A 70 -7.51 23.03 4.28
C ASP A 70 -6.35 23.58 3.44
N GLY A 71 -6.19 23.16 2.18
CA GLY A 71 -5.14 23.75 1.34
C GLY A 71 -3.79 23.06 1.39
N VAL A 72 -3.64 21.99 2.17
CA VAL A 72 -2.34 21.45 2.52
C VAL A 72 -1.61 20.88 1.30
N ARG A 73 -0.32 21.22 1.17
CA ARG A 73 0.55 20.81 0.05
C ARG A 73 1.61 19.82 0.53
N GLY A 74 2.22 19.09 -0.40
CA GLY A 74 3.31 18.14 -0.10
C GLY A 74 2.86 16.86 0.62
N LEU A 75 1.57 16.55 0.61
CA LEU A 75 0.99 15.37 1.26
C LEU A 75 1.48 14.05 0.64
N ASP A 76 1.93 14.06 -0.61
CA ASP A 76 2.60 12.93 -1.26
C ASP A 76 3.85 12.48 -0.48
N LYS A 77 4.62 13.43 0.06
CA LYS A 77 5.81 13.16 0.88
C LYS A 77 5.41 12.55 2.23
N VAL A 78 4.39 13.11 2.88
CA VAL A 78 3.86 12.58 4.16
C VAL A 78 3.36 11.15 3.98
N LEU A 79 2.64 10.88 2.89
CA LEU A 79 2.16 9.55 2.51
C LEU A 79 3.27 8.59 2.06
N GLY A 80 4.44 9.11 1.70
CA GLY A 80 5.55 8.34 1.15
C GLY A 80 5.27 7.76 -0.24
N ILE A 81 4.35 8.33 -1.00
CA ILE A 81 3.97 7.85 -2.33
C ILE A 81 4.47 8.78 -3.43
N LEU A 82 4.44 8.30 -4.69
CA LEU A 82 4.80 9.14 -5.83
C LEU A 82 3.76 10.26 -6.04
N PRO A 83 4.18 11.45 -6.51
CA PRO A 83 3.25 12.54 -6.83
C PRO A 83 2.13 12.12 -7.80
N ASN A 84 2.45 11.26 -8.77
CA ASN A 84 1.44 10.73 -9.69
C ASN A 84 0.41 9.85 -8.98
N ALA A 85 0.84 8.94 -8.09
CA ALA A 85 -0.07 8.11 -7.30
C ALA A 85 -0.97 8.97 -6.39
N TYR A 86 -0.43 10.04 -5.82
CA TYR A 86 -1.22 11.01 -5.06
C TYR A 86 -2.23 11.77 -5.95
N SER A 87 -1.86 12.08 -7.20
CA SER A 87 -2.79 12.66 -8.17
C SER A 87 -3.92 11.69 -8.54
N GLU A 88 -3.60 10.42 -8.80
CA GLU A 88 -4.59 9.37 -9.09
C GLU A 88 -5.56 9.18 -7.93
N MET A 89 -5.08 9.20 -6.69
CA MET A 89 -5.91 9.10 -5.49
C MET A 89 -6.95 10.24 -5.42
N ARG A 90 -6.55 11.48 -5.70
CA ARG A 90 -7.46 12.64 -5.72
C ARG A 90 -8.48 12.56 -6.85
N ARG A 91 -8.06 12.15 -8.05
CA ARG A 91 -8.96 11.97 -9.22
C ARG A 91 -10.00 10.89 -8.94
N PHE A 92 -9.55 9.76 -8.39
CA PHE A 92 -10.42 8.67 -8.01
C PHE A 92 -11.44 9.10 -6.95
N ALA A 93 -11.02 9.88 -5.95
CA ALA A 93 -11.94 10.41 -4.94
C ALA A 93 -13.03 11.32 -5.51
N LEU A 94 -12.74 12.09 -6.56
CA LEU A 94 -13.73 12.99 -7.18
C LEU A 94 -14.61 12.33 -8.23
N HIS A 95 -14.08 11.36 -8.97
CA HIS A 95 -14.69 10.90 -10.21
C HIS A 95 -14.86 9.37 -10.29
N GLY A 96 -14.32 8.62 -9.33
CA GLY A 96 -14.22 7.16 -9.43
C GLY A 96 -13.25 6.67 -10.51
N ASP A 97 -12.51 7.58 -11.16
CA ASP A 97 -11.58 7.27 -12.24
C ASP A 97 -10.21 7.94 -11.98
N LYS A 98 -9.14 7.12 -12.00
CA LYS A 98 -7.75 7.54 -11.82
C LYS A 98 -7.21 8.35 -13.01
N LYS A 99 -7.84 8.21 -14.18
CA LYS A 99 -7.45 8.89 -15.43
C LYS A 99 -8.21 10.19 -15.67
N ALA A 100 -9.24 10.48 -14.87
CA ALA A 100 -10.00 11.71 -14.99
C ALA A 100 -9.13 12.95 -14.78
N THR A 101 -9.50 14.06 -15.41
CA THR A 101 -8.90 15.37 -15.13
C THR A 101 -9.48 15.93 -13.83
N ILE A 102 -8.61 16.46 -12.96
CA ILE A 102 -9.02 17.08 -11.68
C ILE A 102 -9.30 18.58 -11.86
N ASN A 103 -8.91 19.15 -13.00
CA ASN A 103 -8.93 20.58 -13.21
C ASN A 103 -10.29 21.05 -13.75
N PRO A 104 -10.71 22.28 -13.43
CA PRO A 104 -11.96 22.86 -13.94
C PRO A 104 -12.02 22.81 -15.47
N GLY A 105 -13.18 22.42 -16.02
CA GLY A 105 -13.42 22.40 -17.48
C GLY A 105 -12.52 21.43 -18.28
N GLY A 106 -11.70 20.62 -17.62
CA GLY A 106 -10.77 19.70 -18.27
C GLY A 106 -9.47 20.31 -18.79
N ASP A 107 -9.22 21.59 -18.52
CA ASP A 107 -7.96 22.25 -18.88
C ASP A 107 -6.81 21.77 -17.99
N LEU A 108 -5.73 21.26 -18.59
CA LEU A 108 -4.54 20.78 -17.87
C LEU A 108 -3.78 21.88 -17.12
N ASN A 109 -3.97 23.16 -17.51
CA ASN A 109 -3.30 24.30 -16.90
C ASN A 109 -4.13 24.99 -15.83
N ALA A 110 -5.45 24.78 -15.82
CA ALA A 110 -6.34 25.36 -14.82
C ALA A 110 -6.07 24.77 -13.42
N ARG A 111 -6.23 25.59 -12.39
CA ARG A 111 -6.14 25.17 -10.99
C ARG A 111 -7.43 25.51 -10.29
N MET A 112 -7.96 24.55 -9.53
CA MET A 112 -9.10 24.80 -8.67
C MET A 112 -8.80 25.92 -7.67
N THR A 113 -9.73 26.85 -7.51
CA THR A 113 -9.78 27.73 -6.35
C THR A 113 -10.07 26.92 -5.08
N ALA A 114 -9.90 27.54 -3.91
CA ALA A 114 -10.25 26.88 -2.65
C ALA A 114 -11.74 26.49 -2.59
N GLU A 115 -12.61 27.37 -3.09
CA GLU A 115 -14.06 27.17 -3.12
C GLU A 115 -14.47 26.06 -4.10
N GLU A 116 -13.91 26.05 -5.31
CA GLU A 116 -14.17 25.00 -6.31
C GLU A 116 -13.75 23.63 -5.80
N ARG A 117 -12.62 23.57 -5.11
CA ARG A 117 -12.10 22.33 -4.53
C ARG A 117 -13.00 21.81 -3.40
N ILE A 118 -13.46 22.68 -2.51
CA ILE A 118 -14.41 22.33 -1.44
C ILE A 118 -15.73 21.84 -2.04
N ALA A 119 -16.27 22.56 -3.03
CA ALA A 119 -17.51 22.19 -3.69
C ALA A 119 -17.40 20.85 -4.43
N ALA A 120 -16.28 20.60 -5.12
CA ALA A 120 -16.02 19.32 -5.77
C ALA A 120 -15.94 18.16 -4.76
N ALA A 121 -15.26 18.36 -3.62
CA ALA A 121 -15.16 17.38 -2.55
C ALA A 121 -16.54 17.03 -1.96
N GLN A 122 -17.34 18.04 -1.65
CA GLN A 122 -18.71 17.86 -1.14
C GLN A 122 -19.60 17.12 -2.15
N LYS A 123 -19.54 17.50 -3.43
CA LYS A 123 -20.29 16.83 -4.50
C LYS A 123 -19.89 15.36 -4.65
N ALA A 124 -18.61 15.05 -4.48
CA ALA A 124 -18.09 13.69 -4.55
C ALA A 124 -18.26 12.88 -3.25
N GLY A 125 -18.80 13.48 -2.19
CA GLY A 125 -19.00 12.82 -0.90
C GLY A 125 -17.69 12.56 -0.13
N VAL A 126 -16.63 13.31 -0.40
CA VAL A 126 -15.39 13.23 0.38
C VAL A 126 -15.67 13.81 1.77
N PRO A 127 -15.44 13.07 2.87
CA PRO A 127 -15.73 13.57 4.20
C PRO A 127 -14.75 14.68 4.60
N ARG A 128 -15.26 15.70 5.29
CA ARG A 128 -14.44 16.66 6.04
C ARG A 128 -14.17 16.09 7.42
N LEU A 129 -12.90 15.81 7.70
CA LEU A 129 -12.45 15.41 9.03
C LEU A 129 -12.05 16.63 9.86
N ASP A 130 -11.92 16.43 11.17
CA ASP A 130 -11.27 17.40 12.03
C ASP A 130 -9.83 17.63 11.55
N SER A 131 -9.50 18.90 11.38
CA SER A 131 -8.27 19.39 10.78
C SER A 131 -7.03 19.06 11.61
N ASP A 132 -7.14 19.14 12.93
CA ASP A 132 -6.04 18.85 13.85
C ASP A 132 -5.84 17.35 13.95
N GLU A 133 -6.92 16.59 14.18
CA GLU A 133 -6.88 15.12 14.23
C GLU A 133 -6.31 14.51 12.94
N ALA A 134 -6.80 14.96 11.78
CA ALA A 134 -6.31 14.47 10.50
C ALA A 134 -4.81 14.74 10.32
N SER A 135 -4.35 15.91 10.76
CA SER A 135 -2.93 16.28 10.66
C SER A 135 -2.04 15.50 11.62
N ASP A 136 -2.51 15.23 12.84
CA ASP A 136 -1.77 14.48 13.85
C ASP A 136 -1.66 12.99 13.50
N ARG A 137 -2.73 12.40 12.97
CA ARG A 137 -2.80 10.95 12.70
C ARG A 137 -2.19 10.55 11.36
N LEU A 138 -2.22 11.44 10.36
CA LEU A 138 -1.78 11.11 8.99
C LEU A 138 -0.34 10.56 8.91
N PRO A 139 0.68 11.15 9.59
CA PRO A 139 2.05 10.63 9.54
C PRO A 139 2.16 9.20 10.07
N ALA A 140 1.48 8.89 11.17
CA ALA A 140 1.48 7.57 11.78
C ALA A 140 0.79 6.54 10.86
N LEU A 141 -0.39 6.87 10.32
CA LEU A 141 -1.09 6.02 9.36
C LEU A 141 -0.26 5.74 8.10
N ALA A 142 0.43 6.77 7.59
CA ALA A 142 1.33 6.64 6.45
C ALA A 142 2.52 5.72 6.75
N ALA A 143 3.14 5.86 7.93
CA ALA A 143 4.22 4.99 8.37
C ALA A 143 3.78 3.52 8.49
N THR A 144 2.63 3.26 9.13
CA THR A 144 2.07 1.91 9.28
C THR A 144 1.85 1.24 7.92
N VAL A 145 1.17 1.91 6.99
CA VAL A 145 0.93 1.35 5.65
C VAL A 145 2.23 1.16 4.87
N ALA A 146 3.21 2.06 5.02
CA ALA A 146 4.51 1.93 4.37
C ALA A 146 5.30 0.71 4.88
N VAL A 147 5.30 0.46 6.19
CA VAL A 147 5.92 -0.71 6.81
C VAL A 147 5.24 -1.99 6.37
N ALA A 148 3.90 -2.07 6.45
CA ALA A 148 3.14 -3.23 6.02
C ALA A 148 3.39 -3.56 4.54
N ALA A 149 3.34 -2.56 3.66
CA ALA A 149 3.64 -2.74 2.24
C ALA A 149 5.07 -3.23 1.98
N ALA A 150 6.05 -2.75 2.76
CA ALA A 150 7.43 -3.23 2.68
C ALA A 150 7.55 -4.69 3.12
N ARG A 151 6.93 -5.07 4.24
CA ARG A 151 6.91 -6.47 4.74
C ARG A 151 6.32 -7.41 3.71
N ARG A 152 5.15 -7.07 3.17
CA ARG A 152 4.47 -7.82 2.11
C ARG A 152 5.38 -8.01 0.89
N LYS A 153 5.99 -6.92 0.42
CA LYS A 153 6.89 -6.95 -0.74
C LYS A 153 8.13 -7.80 -0.50
N ALA A 154 8.70 -7.73 0.71
CA ALA A 154 9.89 -8.47 1.10
C ALA A 154 9.64 -9.98 1.26
N ALA A 155 8.47 -10.38 1.75
CA ALA A 155 8.11 -11.78 1.93
C ALA A 155 7.81 -12.51 0.59
N MET A 156 7.31 -11.77 -0.40
CA MET A 156 6.81 -12.34 -1.65
C MET A 156 7.83 -13.19 -2.43
N PRO A 157 9.11 -12.78 -2.61
CA PRO A 157 10.12 -13.63 -3.22
C PRO A 157 10.33 -14.97 -2.51
N PHE A 158 10.36 -15.00 -1.18
CA PHE A 158 10.54 -16.22 -0.39
C PHE A 158 9.34 -17.14 -0.54
N LEU A 159 8.13 -16.59 -0.51
CA LEU A 159 6.89 -17.33 -0.73
C LEU A 159 6.90 -17.99 -2.12
N GLN A 160 7.27 -17.23 -3.14
CA GLN A 160 7.37 -17.70 -4.54
C GLN A 160 8.40 -18.83 -4.68
N ASP A 161 9.62 -18.63 -4.15
CA ASP A 161 10.69 -19.63 -4.24
C ASP A 161 10.37 -20.90 -3.45
N ALA A 162 9.77 -20.76 -2.27
CA ALA A 162 9.37 -21.89 -1.45
C ALA A 162 8.24 -22.69 -2.11
N ALA A 163 7.25 -22.01 -2.71
CA ALA A 163 6.19 -22.67 -3.46
C ALA A 163 6.73 -23.48 -4.64
N LEU A 164 7.69 -22.92 -5.38
CA LEU A 164 8.33 -23.63 -6.49
C LEU A 164 9.11 -24.85 -5.99
N ALA A 165 9.96 -24.68 -4.97
CA ALA A 165 10.75 -25.76 -4.40
C ALA A 165 9.88 -26.92 -3.87
N LEU A 166 8.73 -26.62 -3.27
CA LEU A 166 7.81 -27.65 -2.80
C LEU A 166 7.14 -28.44 -3.94
N THR A 167 7.03 -27.86 -5.13
CA THR A 167 6.49 -28.57 -6.31
C THR A 167 7.54 -29.36 -7.09
N GLU A 168 8.82 -29.05 -6.88
CA GLU A 168 9.96 -29.72 -7.52
C GLU A 168 10.43 -30.92 -6.67
N ASP A 169 11.31 -31.75 -7.25
CA ASP A 169 11.98 -32.81 -6.50
C ASP A 169 12.83 -32.22 -5.37
N PRO A 170 12.92 -32.87 -4.20
CA PRO A 170 12.40 -34.21 -3.87
C PRO A 170 10.95 -34.20 -3.32
N TYR A 171 10.29 -33.03 -3.27
CA TYR A 171 9.01 -32.90 -2.57
C TYR A 171 7.84 -33.33 -3.45
N GLY A 172 7.74 -32.80 -4.68
CA GLY A 172 6.67 -33.13 -5.62
C GLY A 172 5.26 -32.84 -5.09
N TRP A 173 5.09 -31.84 -4.22
CA TRP A 173 3.77 -31.56 -3.62
C TRP A 173 2.81 -30.97 -4.64
N SER A 174 1.54 -31.39 -4.54
CA SER A 174 0.46 -30.76 -5.30
C SER A 174 0.20 -29.33 -4.81
N THR A 175 -0.33 -28.49 -5.70
CA THR A 175 -0.76 -27.13 -5.34
C THR A 175 -1.81 -27.13 -4.24
N ASP A 176 -2.68 -28.14 -4.18
CA ASP A 176 -3.70 -28.29 -3.15
C ASP A 176 -3.10 -28.55 -1.77
N ARG A 177 -2.05 -29.39 -1.70
CA ARG A 177 -1.34 -29.63 -0.44
C ARG A 177 -0.66 -28.37 0.07
N ILE A 178 0.04 -27.65 -0.80
CA ILE A 178 0.73 -26.39 -0.45
C ILE A 178 -0.30 -25.32 -0.06
N ALA A 179 -1.45 -25.26 -0.74
CA ALA A 179 -2.51 -24.31 -0.45
C ALA A 179 -3.06 -24.48 0.98
N LYS A 180 -3.29 -25.72 1.42
CA LYS A 180 -3.70 -26.03 2.79
C LYS A 180 -2.67 -25.57 3.82
N LEU A 181 -1.37 -25.76 3.53
CA LEU A 181 -0.29 -25.33 4.44
C LEU A 181 -0.30 -23.81 4.68
N GLY A 182 -0.53 -23.02 3.63
CA GLY A 182 -0.54 -21.56 3.70
C GLY A 182 -1.90 -20.93 3.97
N ASN A 183 -2.93 -21.73 4.27
CA ASN A 183 -4.32 -21.29 4.38
C ASN A 183 -4.75 -20.39 3.19
N THR A 184 -4.50 -20.87 1.98
CA THR A 184 -4.72 -20.13 0.73
C THR A 184 -5.37 -21.04 -0.33
N THR A 185 -5.51 -20.55 -1.56
CA THR A 185 -6.13 -21.30 -2.65
C THR A 185 -5.07 -21.99 -3.54
N PRO A 186 -5.40 -23.13 -4.19
CA PRO A 186 -4.51 -23.78 -5.15
C PRO A 186 -4.13 -22.87 -6.32
N LYS A 187 -5.06 -22.00 -6.75
CA LYS A 187 -4.81 -20.97 -7.76
C LYS A 187 -3.71 -20.00 -7.31
N TYR A 188 -3.79 -19.49 -6.08
CA TYR A 188 -2.77 -18.60 -5.54
C TYR A 188 -1.38 -19.26 -5.53
N VAL A 189 -1.29 -20.52 -5.08
CA VAL A 189 -0.03 -21.29 -5.12
C VAL A 189 0.52 -21.43 -6.54
N ARG A 190 -0.36 -21.73 -7.52
CA ARG A 190 0.03 -21.81 -8.93
C ARG A 190 0.60 -20.49 -9.44
N ASP A 191 -0.04 -19.37 -9.12
CA ASP A 191 0.38 -18.06 -9.59
C ASP A 191 1.76 -17.66 -9.01
N VAL A 192 1.98 -17.91 -7.71
CA VAL A 192 3.26 -17.58 -7.07
C VAL A 192 4.40 -18.48 -7.54
N LYS A 193 4.18 -19.79 -7.74
CA LYS A 193 5.24 -20.67 -8.28
C LYS A 193 5.57 -20.32 -9.73
N ASN A 194 4.58 -20.00 -10.56
CA ASN A 194 4.80 -19.62 -11.96
C ASN A 194 5.60 -18.31 -12.03
N LYS A 195 5.35 -17.38 -11.10
CA LYS A 195 6.15 -16.16 -10.98
C LYS A 195 7.61 -16.45 -10.63
N ALA A 196 7.86 -17.43 -9.75
CA ALA A 196 9.20 -17.89 -9.42
C ALA A 196 9.91 -18.53 -10.63
N ALA A 197 9.22 -19.44 -11.33
CA ALA A 197 9.73 -20.12 -12.51
C ALA A 197 10.16 -19.12 -13.60
N LYS A 198 9.29 -18.15 -13.91
CA LYS A 198 9.59 -17.08 -14.86
C LYS A 198 10.80 -16.24 -14.44
N ARG A 199 10.99 -15.99 -13.14
CA ARG A 199 12.16 -15.26 -12.63
C ARG A 199 13.46 -16.07 -12.80
N ARG A 200 13.38 -17.40 -12.79
CA ARG A 200 14.51 -18.32 -12.98
C ARG A 200 14.79 -18.65 -14.45
N GLY A 201 13.99 -18.16 -15.39
CA GLY A 201 14.17 -18.40 -16.82
C GLY A 201 13.52 -19.69 -17.34
N HIS A 202 12.56 -20.24 -16.59
CA HIS A 202 11.69 -21.34 -17.02
C HIS A 202 10.35 -20.82 -17.56
#